data_AF-A0A1H8ASD5-F1
#
_entry.id   AF-A0A1H8ASD5-F1
#
_cell.length_a   1.000
_cell.length_b   1.000
_cell.length_c   1.000
_cell.angle_alpha   90.00
_cell.angle_beta   90.00
_cell.angle_gamma   90.00
#
_symmetry.space_group_name_H-M   'P 1'
#
loop_
_entity.id
_entity.type
_entity.pdbx_description
1 polymer ?
#
loop_
_entity_poly.entity_id
_entity_poly.type
_entity_poly.pdbx_seq_one_letter_code
_entity_poly.pdbx_strand_id
1 'polypeptide(L)'
;MMQVKLYFRRSQKTGIVRYVFSIFKRTPYSLERVYQLDVRQCKKKIKNLHDRSHEHIGNLKLQGADDWAHWEFKDVLAYFSSATNLTFSVGPVHPEHFELRS
;
A
#
# COMPACT_ATOMS: atom_id res chain seq x y z
N MET A 1 13.93 15.31 4.19
CA MET A 1 12.45 15.31 4.24
C MET A 1 11.95 13.93 3.84
N MET A 2 10.98 13.39 4.58
CA MET A 2 10.31 12.14 4.22
C MET A 2 8.96 12.45 3.57
N GLN A 3 8.60 11.67 2.55
CA GLN A 3 7.33 11.79 1.84
C GLN A 3 6.61 10.46 1.89
N VAL A 4 5.34 10.49 2.28
CA VAL A 4 4.45 9.33 2.29
C VAL A 4 3.54 9.40 1.08
N LYS A 5 3.37 8.27 0.38
CA LYS A 5 2.43 8.13 -0.74
C LYS A 5 1.52 6.96 -0.47
N LEU A 6 0.22 7.21 -0.38
CA LEU A 6 -0.80 6.19 -0.25
C LEU A 6 -1.55 6.10 -1.57
N TYR A 7 -1.35 5.01 -2.30
CA TYR A 7 -2.00 4.79 -3.59
C TYR A 7 -3.04 3.68 -3.47
N PHE A 8 -4.21 3.94 -4.04
CA PHE A 8 -5.30 2.99 -4.14
C PHE A 8 -5.75 2.85 -5.59
N ARG A 9 -6.04 1.63 -6.00
CA ARG A 9 -6.65 1.35 -7.31
C ARG A 9 -7.62 0.19 -7.20
N ARG A 10 -8.83 0.37 -7.73
CA ARG A 10 -9.77 -0.70 -8.04
C ARG A 10 -9.96 -0.83 -9.55
N SER A 11 -9.85 -2.04 -10.08
CA SER A 11 -10.20 -2.34 -11.47
C SER A 11 -11.66 -2.75 -11.56
N GLN A 12 -12.48 -1.98 -12.28
CA GLN A 12 -13.88 -2.34 -12.52
C GLN A 12 -14.01 -3.62 -13.36
N LYS A 13 -13.12 -3.83 -14.34
CA LYS A 13 -13.14 -4.99 -15.25
C LYS A 13 -12.85 -6.31 -14.54
N THR A 14 -11.89 -6.31 -13.61
CA THR A 14 -11.40 -7.56 -12.99
C THR A 14 -11.75 -7.67 -11.51
N GLY A 15 -12.26 -6.60 -10.90
CA GLY A 15 -12.53 -6.50 -9.46
C GLY A 15 -11.26 -6.50 -8.61
N ILE A 16 -10.08 -6.34 -9.21
CA ILE A 16 -8.81 -6.31 -8.47
C ILE A 16 -8.73 -5.02 -7.67
N VAL A 17 -8.45 -5.14 -6.38
CA VAL A 17 -8.13 -4.02 -5.49
C VAL A 17 -6.63 -4.06 -5.19
N ARG A 18 -5.98 -2.90 -5.23
CA ARG A 18 -4.56 -2.77 -4.91
C ARG A 18 -4.32 -1.54 -4.06
N TYR A 19 -3.62 -1.76 -2.95
CA TYR A 19 -3.09 -0.72 -2.07
C TYR A 19 -1.57 -0.71 -2.22
N VAL A 20 -0.99 0.43 -2.60
CA VAL A 20 0.47 0.61 -2.66
C VAL A 20 0.85 1.79 -1.79
N PHE A 21 1.34 1.51 -0.59
CA PHE A 21 1.74 2.52 0.38
C PHE A 21 3.26 2.59 0.42
N SER A 22 3.83 3.79 0.31
CA SER A 22 5.27 3.96 0.14
C SER A 22 5.79 5.11 0.97
N ILE A 23 7.01 4.94 1.47
CA ILE A 23 7.81 6.00 2.08
C ILE A 23 9.00 6.28 1.18
N PHE A 24 9.19 7.56 0.89
CA PHE A 24 10.32 8.07 0.15
C PHE A 24 11.15 8.99 1.02
N LYS A 25 12.47 8.83 0.95
CA LYS A 25 13.43 9.80 1.45
C LYS A 25 13.81 10.71 0.29
N ARG A 26 13.59 12.01 0.46
CA ARG A 26 14.04 13.00 -0.52
C ARG A 26 15.54 13.22 -0.34
N THR A 27 16.29 13.01 -1.42
CA THR A 27 17.70 13.36 -1.55
C THR A 27 17.82 14.61 -2.45
N PRO A 28 18.99 15.27 -2.54
CA PRO A 28 19.17 16.42 -3.42
C PRO A 28 18.87 16.13 -4.90
N TYR A 29 19.02 14.86 -5.34
CA TYR A 29 18.93 14.47 -6.75
C TYR A 29 17.76 13.52 -7.05
N SER A 30 17.09 12.97 -6.04
CA SER A 30 16.06 11.95 -6.25
C SER A 30 15.08 11.77 -5.08
N LEU A 31 14.02 11.00 -5.33
CA LEU A 31 13.18 10.39 -4.29
C LEU A 31 13.56 8.92 -4.19
N GLU A 32 14.24 8.57 -3.10
CA GLU A 32 14.64 7.19 -2.82
C GLU A 32 13.53 6.49 -2.04
N ARG A 33 13.03 5.36 -2.56
CA ARG A 33 12.04 4.54 -1.85
C ARG A 33 12.72 3.76 -0.73
N VAL A 34 12.38 4.07 0.51
CA VAL A 34 12.92 3.36 1.69
C VAL A 34 12.04 2.20 2.12
N TYR A 35 10.73 2.32 1.90
CA TYR A 35 9.77 1.27 2.24
C TYR A 35 8.57 1.30 1.28
N GLN A 36 8.02 0.14 0.96
CA GLN A 36 6.74 0.04 0.26
C GLN A 36 6.00 -1.22 0.64
N LEU A 37 4.72 -1.06 0.99
CA LEU A 37 3.76 -2.14 1.16
C LEU A 37 2.86 -2.21 -0.09
N ASP A 38 2.76 -3.39 -0.71
CA ASP A 38 1.92 -3.65 -1.88
C ASP A 38 0.96 -4.79 -1.56
N VAL A 39 -0.30 -4.44 -1.33
CA VAL A 39 -1.37 -5.39 -1.01
C VAL A 39 -2.30 -5.50 -2.20
N ARG A 40 -2.45 -6.71 -2.73
CA ARG A 40 -3.33 -7.02 -3.86
C ARG A 40 -4.42 -7.98 -3.44
N GLN A 41 -5.66 -7.62 -3.76
CA GLN A 41 -6.83 -8.45 -3.52
C GLN A 41 -7.48 -8.80 -4.84
N CYS A 42 -7.77 -10.07 -5.04
CA CYS A 42 -8.48 -10.53 -6.22
C CYS A 42 -9.25 -11.81 -5.93
N LYS A 43 -10.44 -11.94 -6.55
CA LYS A 43 -11.29 -13.14 -6.41
C LYS A 43 -10.65 -14.42 -6.97
N LYS A 44 -9.72 -14.28 -7.91
CA LYS A 44 -9.02 -15.41 -8.54
C LYS A 44 -7.67 -15.63 -7.89
N LYS A 45 -7.24 -16.90 -7.80
CA LYS A 45 -5.91 -17.24 -7.32
C LYS A 45 -4.84 -16.56 -8.17
N ILE A 46 -3.92 -15.86 -7.51
CA ILE A 46 -2.78 -15.22 -8.15
C ILE A 46 -1.81 -16.31 -8.62
N LYS A 47 -1.61 -16.41 -9.95
CA LYS A 47 -0.73 -17.43 -10.54
C LYS A 47 0.75 -17.05 -10.44
N ASN A 48 1.06 -15.77 -10.56
CA ASN A 48 2.44 -15.29 -10.57
C ASN A 48 2.87 -14.86 -9.15
N LEU A 49 3.96 -15.41 -8.64
CA LEU A 49 4.51 -15.02 -7.33
C LEU A 49 4.86 -13.52 -7.27
N HIS A 50 5.28 -12.91 -8.38
CA HIS A 50 5.58 -11.48 -8.45
C HIS A 50 4.35 -10.60 -8.18
N ASP A 51 3.15 -11.13 -8.44
CA ASP A 51 1.88 -10.43 -8.30
C ASP A 51 1.27 -10.57 -6.90
N ARG A 52 1.82 -11.45 -6.05
CA ARG A 52 1.33 -11.62 -4.68
C ARG A 52 1.64 -10.38 -3.85
N SER A 53 0.84 -10.14 -2.82
CA SER A 53 1.10 -9.06 -1.85
C SER A 53 2.48 -9.21 -1.23
N HIS A 54 3.19 -8.10 -1.02
CA HIS A 54 4.57 -8.10 -0.55
C HIS A 54 4.96 -6.73 -0.01
N GLU A 55 6.08 -6.68 0.70
CA GLU A 55 6.71 -5.44 1.12
C GLU A 55 8.13 -5.34 0.54
N HIS A 56 8.60 -4.10 0.38
CA HIS A 56 9.95 -3.73 0.02
C HIS A 56 10.57 -2.97 1.18
N ILE A 57 11.74 -3.40 1.64
CA ILE A 57 12.57 -2.72 2.64
C ILE A 57 13.90 -2.40 1.95
N GLY A 58 14.04 -1.17 1.45
CA GLY A 58 15.10 -0.83 0.50
C GLY A 58 15.05 -1.73 -0.75
N ASN A 59 16.07 -2.56 -0.94
CA ASN A 59 16.18 -3.52 -2.04
C ASN A 59 15.66 -4.93 -1.70
N LEU A 60 15.34 -5.19 -0.43
CA LEU A 60 14.81 -6.48 0.01
C LEU A 60 13.31 -6.55 -0.32
N LYS A 61 12.88 -7.68 -0.89
CA LYS A 61 11.46 -7.99 -1.10
C LYS A 61 11.06 -9.12 -0.16
N LEU A 62 10.03 -8.88 0.66
CA LEU A 62 9.46 -9.88 1.56
C LEU A 62 8.04 -10.22 1.12
N GLN A 63 7.76 -11.51 0.98
CA GLN A 63 6.46 -12.01 0.56
C GLN A 63 5.45 -11.81 1.70
N GLY A 64 4.31 -11.20 1.41
CA GLY A 64 3.22 -11.03 2.37
C GLY A 64 2.56 -12.35 2.68
N ALA A 65 1.94 -12.43 3.86
CA ALA A 65 1.16 -13.59 4.29
C ALA A 65 -0.13 -13.73 3.46
N ASP A 66 -0.69 -14.94 3.46
CA ASP A 66 -1.87 -15.25 2.62
C ASP A 66 -3.12 -14.47 3.06
N ASP A 67 -3.23 -14.11 4.34
CA ASP A 67 -4.33 -13.34 4.91
C ASP A 67 -4.35 -11.88 4.43
N TRP A 68 -3.24 -11.34 3.92
CA TRP A 68 -3.18 -9.99 3.37
C TRP A 68 -4.17 -9.77 2.22
N ALA A 69 -4.55 -10.84 1.52
CA ALA A 69 -5.55 -10.79 0.47
C ALA A 69 -6.95 -10.37 0.99
N HIS A 70 -7.19 -10.51 2.30
CA HIS A 70 -8.46 -10.21 2.96
C HIS A 70 -8.45 -8.90 3.74
N TRP A 71 -7.32 -8.20 3.81
CA TRP A 71 -7.19 -6.95 4.53
C TRP A 71 -8.04 -5.82 3.96
N GLU A 72 -8.80 -5.15 4.80
CA GLU A 72 -9.44 -3.90 4.43
C GLU A 72 -8.43 -2.75 4.49
N PHE A 73 -8.76 -1.60 3.92
CA PHE A 73 -7.89 -0.42 3.95
C PHE A 73 -7.38 -0.06 5.35
N LYS A 74 -8.23 -0.21 6.38
CA LYS A 74 -7.84 0.05 7.78
C LYS A 74 -6.72 -0.88 8.25
N ASP A 75 -6.76 -2.14 7.82
CA ASP A 75 -5.78 -3.16 8.21
C ASP A 75 -4.46 -2.88 7.49
N VAL A 76 -4.52 -2.56 6.19
CA VAL A 76 -3.35 -2.15 5.40
C VAL A 76 -2.71 -0.89 6.00
N LEU A 77 -3.52 0.10 6.38
CA LEU A 77 -3.05 1.35 6.98
C LEU A 77 -2.45 1.11 8.36
N ALA A 78 -3.10 0.31 9.21
CA ALA A 78 -2.59 -0.02 10.54
C ALA A 78 -1.26 -0.75 10.47
N TYR A 79 -1.15 -1.76 9.60
CA TYR A 79 0.10 -2.48 9.37
C TYR A 79 1.19 -1.54 8.85
N PHE A 80 0.88 -0.71 7.84
CA PHE A 80 1.82 0.26 7.30
C PHE A 80 2.32 1.25 8.37
N SER A 81 1.42 1.81 9.17
CA SER A 81 1.75 2.72 10.27
C SER A 81 2.64 2.04 11.30
N SER A 82 2.33 0.80 11.70
CA SER A 82 3.12 0.04 12.65
C SER A 82 4.52 -0.28 12.11
N ALA A 83 4.61 -0.76 10.87
CA ALA A 83 5.87 -1.13 10.23
C ALA A 83 6.81 0.06 10.02
N THR A 84 6.26 1.27 9.90
CA THR A 84 7.02 2.48 9.56
C THR A 84 7.13 3.49 10.70
N ASN A 85 6.54 3.18 11.86
CA ASN A 85 6.42 4.07 13.00
C ASN A 85 5.81 5.44 12.63
N LEU A 86 4.82 5.44 11.73
CA LEU A 86 4.13 6.64 11.28
C LEU A 86 2.78 6.80 12.00
N THR A 87 2.57 7.99 12.56
CA THR A 87 1.27 8.40 13.11
C THR A 87 0.67 9.48 12.23
N PHE A 88 -0.57 9.27 11.78
CA PHE A 88 -1.34 10.28 11.05
C PHE A 88 -2.18 11.08 12.05
N SER A 89 -2.04 12.41 12.10
CA SER A 89 -2.80 13.28 13.01
C SER A 89 -4.30 13.28 12.71
N VAL A 90 -4.65 13.24 11.43
CA VAL A 90 -5.97 12.88 10.92
C VAL A 90 -5.74 11.74 9.94
N GLY A 91 -6.19 10.54 10.28
CA GLY A 91 -6.00 9.36 9.45
C GLY A 91 -6.61 9.56 8.06
N PRO A 92 -5.95 9.11 6.98
CA PRO A 92 -6.53 9.15 5.64
C PRO A 92 -7.84 8.36 5.64
N VAL A 93 -8.89 8.93 5.05
CA VAL A 93 -10.15 8.24 4.83
C VAL A 93 -9.99 7.26 3.65
N HIS A 94 -10.79 6.18 3.63
CA HIS A 94 -10.79 5.25 2.50
C HIS A 94 -10.96 6.02 1.17
N PRO A 95 -10.04 5.85 0.18
CA PRO A 95 -10.06 6.66 -1.03
C PRO A 95 -11.35 6.55 -1.86
N GLU A 96 -12.08 5.44 -1.74
CA GLU A 96 -13.40 5.25 -2.38
C GLU A 96 -14.54 6.04 -1.73
N HIS A 97 -14.35 6.55 -0.51
CA HIS A 97 -15.33 7.42 0.16
C HIS A 97 -15.06 8.90 -0.13
N PHE A 98 -14.18 9.20 -1.08
CA PHE A 98 -13.94 10.59 -1.48
C PHE A 98 -15.16 11.14 -2.20
N GLU A 99 -15.95 11.94 -1.48
CA GLU A 99 -16.99 12.78 -2.05
C GLU A 99 -16.38 14.12 -2.45
N LEU A 100 -16.63 14.54 -3.70
CA LEU A 100 -16.37 15.92 -4.10
C LEU A 100 -17.27 16.83 -3.26
N ARG A 101 -16.68 17.58 -2.32
CA ARG A 101 -17.37 18.67 -1.66
C ARG A 101 -17.57 19.78 -2.68
N SER A 102 -18.83 20.01 -3.05
CA SER A 102 -19.29 21.16 -3.84
C SER A 102 -19.22 22.45 -3.03
#